data_AF-A0AAU2RV20-F1
#
_entry.id   AF-A0AAU2RV20-F1
#
_cell.length_a   1.000
_cell.length_b   1.000
_cell.length_c   1.000
_cell.angle_alpha   90.00
_cell.angle_beta   90.00
_cell.angle_gamma   90.00
#
_symmetry.space_group_name_H-M   'P 1'
#
loop_
_entity.id
_entity.type
_entity.pdbx_description
1 polymer ?
#
loop_
_entity_poly.entity_id
_entity_poly.type
_entity_poly.pdbx_seq_one_letter_code
_entity_poly.pdbx_strand_id
1 'polypeptide(L)'
;MATGVLPERNENLARLELWSADVLARLPQHQMKIIRPFAEWHIIRDARRRSSRGRYTTNAATSDRRDIRAAIDFPNWLDEKQLDLAAAGQEDLDLWLTTHATRRRSIGAFIRWAGARRLNRTMALTAERTGLPTQFITETALNEQLKRCLNDDQLPLAVRIAGALIGLYALPVVRLVELTTDRFERTGDDAYLTIERNPVLLPPKLALLIEEQIARPTVRSMLRPPQDGRLTYLFPGVPAHRPITAQRIVNKLRKHGLEVISARNTAMLEAVADLPPIVISDLFGVSASSAHRWARFAQDSWTDYLAAVQATDVRG
;
A
#
# COMPACT_ATOMS: atom_id res chain seq x y z
N MET A 1 6.18 19.37 31.36
CA MET A 1 6.62 20.12 30.16
C MET A 1 7.63 19.27 29.42
N ALA A 2 7.24 18.61 28.33
CA ALA A 2 8.15 17.77 27.55
C ALA A 2 8.77 18.60 26.43
N THR A 3 10.09 18.68 26.39
CA THR A 3 10.90 19.43 25.43
C THR A 3 10.74 18.87 24.02
N GLY A 4 10.03 19.60 23.15
CA GLY A 4 9.89 19.32 21.73
C GLY A 4 11.15 19.67 20.93
N VAL A 5 12.23 18.89 21.06
CA VAL A 5 13.52 19.20 20.42
C VAL A 5 14.03 18.12 19.44
N LEU A 6 13.32 16.99 19.27
CA LEU A 6 13.61 16.08 18.15
C LEU A 6 12.40 15.92 17.22
N PRO A 7 12.55 16.14 15.90
CA PRO A 7 11.55 15.75 14.92
C PRO A 7 11.19 14.28 15.11
N GLU A 8 9.91 13.94 14.92
CA GLU A 8 9.44 12.56 15.00
C GLU A 8 10.28 11.66 14.07
N ARG A 9 11.08 10.77 14.66
CA ARG A 9 11.99 9.90 13.92
C ARG A 9 11.17 8.89 13.13
N ASN A 10 11.28 8.92 11.81
CA ASN A 10 10.72 7.86 10.99
C ASN A 10 11.55 6.58 11.16
N GLU A 11 11.05 5.68 12.01
CA GLU A 11 11.69 4.39 12.32
C GLU A 11 11.93 3.52 11.10
N ASN A 12 11.06 3.58 10.07
CA ASN A 12 11.25 2.81 8.85
C ASN A 12 12.46 3.30 8.06
N LEU A 13 12.65 4.63 7.98
CA LEU A 13 13.81 5.24 7.31
C LEU A 13 15.10 4.90 8.07
N ALA A 14 15.11 5.08 9.39
CA ALA A 14 16.28 4.76 10.21
C ALA A 14 16.72 3.29 10.05
N ARG A 15 15.74 2.37 10.02
CA ARG A 15 16.01 0.94 9.78
C ARG A 15 16.44 0.64 8.35
N LEU A 16 16.05 1.43 7.35
CA LEU A 16 16.56 1.30 5.99
C LEU A 16 18.04 1.73 5.95
N GLU A 17 18.37 2.87 6.55
CA GLU A 17 19.73 3.42 6.55
C GLU A 17 20.72 2.49 7.24
N LEU A 18 20.40 2.00 8.44
CA LEU A 18 21.23 1.04 9.17
C LEU A 18 21.42 -0.26 8.38
N TRP A 19 20.34 -0.81 7.84
CA TRP A 19 20.39 -2.02 7.04
C TRP A 19 21.23 -1.84 5.76
N SER A 20 21.08 -0.69 5.09
CA SER A 20 21.84 -0.41 3.87
C SER A 20 23.34 -0.28 4.16
N ALA A 21 23.71 0.38 5.27
CA ALA A 21 25.12 0.49 5.66
C ALA A 21 25.75 -0.88 5.93
N ASP A 22 25.05 -1.74 6.66
CA ASP A 22 25.48 -3.10 6.99
C ASP A 22 25.60 -4.02 5.76
N VAL A 23 24.66 -3.93 4.81
CA VAL A 23 24.74 -4.70 3.56
C VAL A 23 25.89 -4.20 2.67
N LEU A 24 26.04 -2.88 2.51
CA LEU A 24 27.10 -2.30 1.68
C LEU A 24 28.50 -2.60 2.22
N ALA A 25 28.67 -2.67 3.54
CA ALA A 25 29.95 -2.99 4.18
C ALA A 25 30.44 -4.41 3.88
N ARG A 26 29.54 -5.31 3.48
CA ARG A 26 29.83 -6.72 3.16
C ARG A 26 30.09 -6.99 1.68
N LEU A 27 29.96 -5.97 0.83
CA LEU A 27 30.15 -6.12 -0.61
C LEU A 27 31.64 -6.09 -0.99
N PRO A 28 32.05 -6.85 -2.02
CA PRO A 28 33.35 -6.68 -2.66
C PRO A 28 33.58 -5.22 -3.12
N GLN A 29 34.85 -4.78 -3.12
CA GLN A 29 35.20 -3.37 -3.37
C GLN A 29 34.72 -2.87 -4.74
N HIS A 30 34.78 -3.72 -5.79
CA HIS A 30 34.35 -3.36 -7.13
C HIS A 30 32.84 -3.14 -7.21
N GLN A 31 32.04 -4.02 -6.60
CA GLN A 31 30.59 -3.85 -6.52
C GLN A 31 30.20 -2.66 -5.63
N MET A 32 30.87 -2.49 -4.49
CA MET A 32 30.58 -1.39 -3.56
C MET A 32 30.70 -0.02 -4.25
N LYS A 33 31.67 0.17 -5.15
CA LYS A 33 31.85 1.43 -5.91
C LYS A 33 30.63 1.78 -6.78
N ILE A 34 29.87 0.79 -7.22
CA ILE A 34 28.68 0.96 -8.07
C ILE A 34 27.41 1.06 -7.22
N ILE A 35 27.26 0.15 -6.24
CA ILE A 35 26.02 0.01 -5.48
C ILE A 35 25.86 1.07 -4.41
N ARG A 36 26.94 1.54 -3.79
CA ARG A 36 26.85 2.60 -2.78
C ARG A 36 26.24 3.90 -3.36
N PRO A 37 26.72 4.45 -4.49
CA PRO A 37 26.07 5.61 -5.11
C PRO A 37 24.60 5.41 -5.45
N PHE A 38 24.21 4.21 -5.89
CA PHE A 38 22.80 3.88 -6.15
C PHE A 38 21.98 3.90 -4.84
N ALA A 39 22.41 3.14 -3.83
CA ALA A 39 21.72 3.05 -2.56
C ALA A 39 21.63 4.41 -1.85
N GLU A 40 22.73 5.14 -1.72
CA GLU A 40 22.79 6.39 -0.97
C GLU A 40 22.12 7.56 -1.72
N TRP A 41 22.44 7.74 -3.00
CA TRP A 41 22.03 8.97 -3.72
C TRP A 41 20.72 8.83 -4.49
N HIS A 42 20.28 7.61 -4.80
CA HIS A 42 18.99 7.37 -5.46
C HIS A 42 17.94 6.93 -4.45
N ILE A 43 18.15 5.80 -3.78
CA ILE A 43 17.14 5.18 -2.91
C ILE A 43 16.99 5.94 -1.58
N ILE A 44 18.08 6.07 -0.80
CA ILE A 44 18.04 6.72 0.53
C ILE A 44 17.70 8.21 0.40
N ARG A 45 18.24 8.91 -0.60
CA ARG A 45 17.89 10.31 -0.86
C ARG A 45 16.40 10.50 -1.12
N ASP A 46 15.78 9.65 -1.94
CA ASP A 46 14.33 9.72 -2.18
C ASP A 46 13.52 9.31 -0.94
N ALA A 47 13.97 8.28 -0.21
CA ALA A 47 13.37 7.86 1.06
C ALA A 47 13.35 9.01 2.09
N ARG A 48 14.46 9.73 2.26
CA ARG A 48 14.55 10.95 3.09
C ARG A 48 13.55 12.01 2.65
N ARG A 49 13.46 12.27 1.34
CA ARG A 49 12.51 13.23 0.74
C ARG A 49 11.04 12.81 0.92
N ARG A 50 10.73 11.52 0.91
CA ARG A 50 9.38 11.00 1.20
C ARG A 50 9.06 11.10 2.70
N SER A 51 10.05 10.79 3.55
CA SER A 51 9.92 10.85 5.00
C SER A 51 9.70 12.27 5.48
N SER A 52 10.41 13.26 4.93
CA SER A 52 10.23 14.67 5.30
C SER A 52 8.83 15.21 4.96
N ARG A 53 8.08 14.52 4.11
CA ARG A 53 6.68 14.83 3.79
C ARG A 53 5.67 13.96 4.54
N GLY A 54 6.11 13.12 5.48
CA GLY A 54 5.26 12.16 6.19
C GLY A 54 4.74 11.01 5.31
N ARG A 55 5.33 10.78 4.13
CA ARG A 55 4.84 9.78 3.13
C ARG A 55 5.71 8.52 3.07
N TYR A 56 6.46 8.21 4.12
CA TYR A 56 7.38 7.08 4.14
C TYR A 56 6.87 5.94 5.02
N THR A 57 6.27 4.96 4.35
CA THR A 57 5.56 3.82 4.96
C THR A 57 6.44 2.58 5.07
N THR A 58 5.98 1.58 5.82
CA THR A 58 6.64 0.27 5.91
C THR A 58 6.76 -0.43 4.55
N ASN A 59 5.76 -0.26 3.68
CA ASN A 59 5.78 -0.82 2.32
C ASN A 59 6.82 -0.12 1.44
N ALA A 60 6.94 1.20 1.57
CA ALA A 60 8.00 1.97 0.92
C ALA A 60 9.39 1.45 1.32
N ALA A 61 9.65 1.30 2.62
CA ALA A 61 10.92 0.75 3.10
C ALA A 61 11.18 -0.69 2.63
N THR A 62 10.14 -1.52 2.56
CA THR A 62 10.25 -2.88 2.03
C THR A 62 10.60 -2.88 0.54
N SER A 63 10.01 -1.97 -0.25
CA SER A 63 10.32 -1.81 -1.68
C SER A 63 11.75 -1.34 -1.88
N ASP A 64 12.17 -0.30 -1.15
CA ASP A 64 13.53 0.25 -1.22
C ASP A 64 14.59 -0.83 -0.92
N ARG A 65 14.33 -1.71 0.06
CA ARG A 65 15.19 -2.87 0.36
C ARG A 65 15.23 -3.89 -0.78
N ARG A 66 14.12 -4.13 -1.48
CA ARG A 66 14.08 -5.03 -2.64
C ARG A 66 14.87 -4.44 -3.81
N ASP A 67 14.79 -3.13 -4.03
CA ASP A 67 15.51 -2.44 -5.08
C ASP A 67 17.02 -2.53 -4.84
N ILE A 68 17.49 -2.27 -3.62
CA ILE A 68 18.90 -2.42 -3.25
C ILE A 68 19.37 -3.87 -3.37
N ARG A 69 18.58 -4.85 -2.91
CA ARG A 69 18.92 -6.28 -3.06
C ARG A 69 19.02 -6.70 -4.52
N ALA A 70 18.05 -6.33 -5.35
CA ALA A 70 18.11 -6.63 -6.78
C ALA A 70 19.36 -6.01 -7.43
N ALA A 71 19.72 -4.79 -7.03
CA ALA A 71 20.94 -4.12 -7.49
C ALA A 71 22.24 -4.79 -7.00
N ILE A 72 22.20 -5.61 -5.96
CA ILE A 72 23.35 -6.42 -5.50
C ILE A 72 23.37 -7.77 -6.23
N ASP A 73 22.21 -8.40 -6.32
CA ASP A 73 22.08 -9.76 -6.86
C ASP A 73 22.37 -9.81 -8.36
N PHE A 74 22.09 -8.74 -9.11
CA PHE A 74 22.38 -8.69 -10.54
C PHE A 74 23.90 -8.60 -10.84
N PRO A 75 24.68 -7.67 -10.25
CA PRO A 75 26.15 -7.71 -10.34
C PRO A 75 26.79 -8.99 -9.83
N ASN A 76 26.26 -9.61 -8.76
CA ASN A 76 26.75 -10.93 -8.33
C ASN A 76 26.61 -11.97 -9.44
N TRP A 77 25.46 -11.99 -10.11
CA TRP A 77 25.24 -12.89 -11.25
C TRP A 77 26.14 -12.55 -12.44
N LEU A 78 26.41 -11.27 -12.71
CA LEU A 78 27.36 -10.87 -13.74
C LEU A 78 28.78 -11.37 -13.42
N ASP A 79 29.23 -11.24 -12.17
CA ASP A 79 30.53 -11.75 -11.71
C ASP A 79 30.61 -13.28 -11.87
N GLU A 80 29.55 -14.02 -11.51
CA GLU A 80 29.45 -15.48 -11.73
C GLU A 80 29.55 -15.86 -13.21
N LYS A 81 29.05 -15.00 -14.10
CA LYS A 81 29.16 -15.15 -15.56
C LYS A 81 30.42 -14.54 -16.15
N GLN A 82 31.30 -13.97 -15.32
CA GLN A 82 32.51 -13.26 -15.73
C GLN A 82 32.23 -12.12 -16.72
N LEU A 83 31.10 -11.45 -16.55
CA LEU A 83 30.66 -10.30 -17.33
C LEU A 83 30.85 -9.01 -16.54
N ASP A 84 31.30 -7.95 -17.22
CA ASP A 84 31.31 -6.61 -16.64
C ASP A 84 29.98 -5.90 -16.89
N LEU A 85 29.51 -5.12 -15.91
CA LEU A 85 28.28 -4.33 -16.02
C LEU A 85 28.31 -3.39 -17.22
N ALA A 86 29.46 -2.82 -17.57
CA ALA A 86 29.59 -1.94 -18.73
C ALA A 86 29.46 -2.68 -20.07
N ALA A 87 29.83 -3.96 -20.10
CA ALA A 87 29.81 -4.81 -21.29
C ALA A 87 28.51 -5.62 -21.44
N ALA A 88 27.77 -5.83 -20.34
CA ALA A 88 26.52 -6.59 -20.34
C ALA A 88 25.49 -6.03 -21.33
N GLY A 89 24.85 -6.92 -22.07
CA GLY A 89 23.84 -6.61 -23.06
C GLY A 89 22.41 -6.79 -22.55
N GLN A 90 21.44 -6.45 -23.41
CA GLN A 90 20.02 -6.70 -23.13
C GLN A 90 19.74 -8.21 -22.95
N GLU A 91 20.43 -9.07 -23.70
CA GLU A 91 20.28 -10.53 -23.63
C GLU A 91 20.69 -11.08 -22.25
N ASP A 92 21.72 -10.53 -21.63
CA ASP A 92 22.17 -10.92 -20.29
C ASP A 92 21.13 -10.54 -19.23
N LEU A 93 20.55 -9.35 -19.36
CA LEU A 93 19.47 -8.90 -18.47
C LEU A 93 18.22 -9.78 -18.63
N ASP A 94 17.83 -10.10 -19.86
CA ASP A 94 16.68 -10.95 -20.12
C ASP A 94 16.92 -12.38 -19.61
N LEU A 95 18.13 -12.92 -19.79
CA LEU A 95 18.54 -14.19 -19.23
C LEU A 95 18.47 -14.19 -17.70
N TRP A 96 18.97 -13.16 -17.04
CA TRP A 96 18.85 -13.04 -15.58
C TRP A 96 17.39 -13.03 -15.12
N LEU A 97 16.50 -12.37 -15.89
CA LEU A 97 15.08 -12.28 -15.57
C LEU A 97 14.32 -13.59 -15.79
N THR A 98 14.82 -14.53 -16.60
CA THR A 98 14.20 -15.87 -16.71
C THR A 98 14.20 -16.60 -15.37
N THR A 99 15.26 -16.46 -14.59
CA THR A 99 15.41 -17.08 -13.26
C THR A 99 14.92 -16.17 -12.13
N HIS A 100 14.77 -14.87 -12.37
CA HIS A 100 14.41 -13.86 -11.38
C HIS A 100 13.17 -13.02 -11.77
N ALA A 101 12.16 -13.64 -12.38
CA ALA A 101 10.99 -12.94 -12.94
C ALA A 101 10.30 -11.97 -11.95
N THR A 102 10.19 -12.36 -10.68
CA THR A 102 9.57 -11.52 -9.62
C THR A 102 10.38 -10.26 -9.26
N ARG A 103 11.64 -10.19 -9.69
CA ARG A 103 12.54 -9.07 -9.40
C ARG A 103 12.58 -8.01 -10.49
N ARG A 104 11.92 -8.24 -11.64
CA ARG A 104 11.86 -7.31 -12.78
C ARG A 104 11.56 -5.86 -12.37
N ARG A 105 10.56 -5.67 -11.51
CA ARG A 105 10.18 -4.34 -11.01
C ARG A 105 11.29 -3.69 -10.20
N SER A 106 11.92 -4.45 -9.30
CA SER A 106 12.92 -3.95 -8.36
C SER A 106 14.25 -3.63 -9.06
N ILE A 107 14.69 -4.50 -9.98
CA ILE A 107 15.92 -4.26 -10.77
C ILE A 107 15.75 -3.06 -11.72
N GLY A 108 14.52 -2.75 -12.13
CA GLY A 108 14.21 -1.64 -13.01
C GLY A 108 14.72 -0.29 -12.51
N ALA A 109 14.71 -0.05 -11.19
CA ALA A 109 15.26 1.18 -10.62
C ALA A 109 16.77 1.28 -10.86
N PHE A 110 17.49 0.17 -10.68
CA PHE A 110 18.93 0.10 -10.90
C PHE A 110 19.31 0.27 -12.37
N ILE A 111 18.66 -0.44 -13.31
CA ILE A 111 18.97 -0.33 -14.75
C ILE A 111 18.73 1.10 -15.25
N ARG A 112 17.62 1.73 -14.87
CA ARG A 112 17.36 3.14 -15.22
C ARG A 112 18.42 4.08 -14.63
N TRP A 113 18.82 3.86 -13.38
CA TRP A 113 19.86 4.66 -12.74
C TRP A 113 21.24 4.47 -13.40
N ALA A 114 21.61 3.23 -13.73
CA ALA A 114 22.85 2.89 -14.43
C ALA A 114 22.90 3.54 -15.83
N GLY A 115 21.79 3.50 -16.57
CA GLY A 115 21.63 4.20 -17.84
C GLY A 115 21.79 5.72 -17.72
N ALA A 116 21.11 6.33 -16.74
CA ALA A 116 21.21 7.76 -16.47
C ALA A 116 22.63 8.19 -16.06
N ARG A 117 23.36 7.32 -15.35
CA ARG A 117 24.77 7.52 -14.96
C ARG A 117 25.77 7.10 -16.03
N ARG A 118 25.30 6.63 -17.19
CA ARG A 118 26.12 6.15 -18.33
C ARG A 118 27.04 4.98 -17.95
N LEU A 119 26.66 4.18 -16.96
CA LEU A 119 27.38 2.97 -16.56
C LEU A 119 27.11 1.81 -17.53
N ASN A 120 25.87 1.73 -18.03
CA ASN A 120 25.47 0.84 -19.10
C ASN A 120 24.26 1.46 -19.81
N ARG A 121 24.29 1.55 -21.15
CA ARG A 121 23.21 2.14 -21.97
C ARG A 121 22.54 1.13 -22.90
N THR A 122 23.06 -0.09 -22.96
CA THR A 122 22.57 -1.17 -23.82
C THR A 122 21.36 -1.86 -23.21
N MET A 123 21.30 -1.93 -21.89
CA MET A 123 20.19 -2.51 -21.15
C MET A 123 19.06 -1.50 -20.92
N ALA A 124 17.82 -1.92 -21.19
CA ALA A 124 16.63 -1.15 -20.91
C ALA A 124 15.53 -2.01 -20.28
N LEU A 125 14.89 -1.46 -19.26
CA LEU A 125 13.62 -1.96 -18.77
C LEU A 125 12.56 -0.91 -19.02
N THR A 126 11.67 -1.21 -19.96
CA THR A 126 10.41 -0.47 -20.07
C THR A 126 9.72 -0.55 -18.72
N ALA A 127 9.42 0.61 -18.13
CA ALA A 127 8.63 0.63 -16.92
C ALA A 127 7.34 -0.12 -17.21
N GLU A 128 7.07 -1.20 -16.47
CA GLU A 128 5.72 -1.77 -16.45
C GLU A 128 4.79 -0.62 -16.10
N ARG A 129 3.94 -0.22 -17.05
CA ARG A 129 2.76 0.56 -16.70
C ARG A 129 2.09 -0.30 -15.64
N THR A 130 1.86 0.25 -14.43
CA THR A 130 0.99 -0.41 -13.45
C THR A 130 -0.25 -0.83 -14.21
N GLY A 131 -0.42 -2.14 -14.38
CA GLY A 131 -1.50 -2.70 -15.18
C GLY A 131 -2.83 -2.15 -14.72
N LEU A 132 -3.80 -2.14 -15.63
CA LEU A 132 -5.17 -1.84 -15.26
C LEU A 132 -5.61 -2.83 -14.16
N PRO A 133 -6.53 -2.43 -13.26
CA PRO A 133 -7.08 -3.34 -12.27
C PRO A 133 -7.67 -4.56 -13.00
N THR A 134 -7.30 -5.78 -12.57
CA THR A 134 -7.74 -7.03 -13.23
C THR A 134 -8.56 -7.94 -12.32
N GLN A 135 -8.68 -7.59 -11.05
CA GLN A 135 -9.42 -8.38 -10.05
C GLN A 135 -10.70 -7.65 -9.69
N PHE A 136 -11.84 -8.29 -9.92
CA PHE A 136 -13.17 -7.79 -9.64
C PHE A 136 -14.02 -8.94 -9.11
N ILE A 137 -15.00 -8.60 -8.28
CA ILE A 137 -16.14 -9.46 -7.99
C ILE A 137 -17.39 -8.86 -8.63
N THR A 138 -18.45 -9.65 -8.72
CA THR A 138 -19.75 -9.19 -9.20
C THR A 138 -20.33 -8.14 -8.23
N GLU A 139 -21.20 -7.25 -8.74
CA GLU A 139 -21.94 -6.30 -7.89
C GLU A 139 -22.75 -7.04 -6.82
N THR A 140 -23.38 -8.16 -7.17
CA THR A 140 -24.10 -9.04 -6.24
C THR A 140 -23.19 -9.56 -5.13
N ALA A 141 -22.00 -10.08 -5.46
CA ALA A 141 -21.04 -10.57 -4.49
C ALA A 141 -20.51 -9.44 -3.59
N LEU A 142 -20.28 -8.25 -4.13
CA LEU A 142 -19.92 -7.07 -3.35
C LEU A 142 -21.04 -6.71 -2.35
N ASN A 143 -22.28 -6.69 -2.82
CA ASN A 143 -23.47 -6.41 -2.01
C ASN A 143 -23.69 -7.46 -0.90
N GLU A 144 -23.48 -8.74 -1.20
CA GLU A 144 -23.51 -9.82 -0.20
C GLU A 144 -22.40 -9.67 0.83
N GLN A 145 -21.17 -9.35 0.39
CA GLN A 145 -20.05 -9.09 1.29
C GLN A 145 -20.34 -7.92 2.23
N LEU A 146 -20.93 -6.84 1.71
CA LEU A 146 -21.34 -5.68 2.48
C LEU A 146 -22.45 -6.02 3.48
N LYS A 147 -23.48 -6.78 3.06
CA LYS A 147 -24.54 -7.28 3.94
C LYS A 147 -23.97 -8.13 5.07
N ARG A 148 -23.01 -9.02 4.80
CA ARG A 148 -22.31 -9.80 5.83
C ARG A 148 -21.55 -8.89 6.79
N CYS A 149 -20.78 -7.93 6.29
CA CYS A 149 -20.04 -6.99 7.13
C CYS A 149 -20.95 -6.21 8.08
N LEU A 150 -22.13 -5.77 7.61
CA LEU A 150 -23.06 -4.99 8.42
C LEU A 150 -23.89 -5.84 9.41
N ASN A 151 -24.16 -7.11 9.11
CA ASN A 151 -25.16 -7.89 9.85
C ASN A 151 -24.66 -9.19 10.51
N ASP A 152 -23.50 -9.73 10.12
CA ASP A 152 -22.98 -10.99 10.66
C ASP A 152 -22.19 -10.74 11.96
N ASP A 153 -22.84 -10.98 13.10
CA ASP A 153 -22.25 -10.80 14.42
C ASP A 153 -21.19 -11.87 14.78
N GLN A 154 -21.04 -12.92 13.97
CA GLN A 154 -19.96 -13.89 14.12
C GLN A 154 -18.62 -13.38 13.54
N LEU A 155 -18.67 -12.34 12.69
CA LEU A 155 -17.46 -11.70 12.20
C LEU A 155 -16.84 -10.80 13.28
N PRO A 156 -15.49 -10.81 13.44
CA PRO A 156 -14.84 -9.89 14.35
C PRO A 156 -15.17 -8.44 13.99
N LEU A 157 -15.41 -7.59 15.00
CA LEU A 157 -15.81 -6.20 14.81
C LEU A 157 -14.90 -5.42 13.83
N ALA A 158 -13.58 -5.55 13.99
CA ALA A 158 -12.62 -4.92 13.08
C ALA A 158 -12.72 -5.41 11.62
N VAL A 159 -13.13 -6.66 11.40
CA VAL A 159 -13.34 -7.24 10.06
C VAL A 159 -14.61 -6.66 9.44
N ARG A 160 -15.68 -6.55 10.22
CA ARG A 160 -16.95 -5.93 9.83
C ARG A 160 -16.78 -4.48 9.39
N ILE A 161 -16.16 -3.66 10.25
CA ILE A 161 -15.92 -2.23 9.95
C ILE A 161 -15.00 -2.11 8.73
N ALA A 162 -13.90 -2.86 8.68
CA ALA A 162 -12.96 -2.75 7.58
C ALA A 162 -13.58 -3.15 6.23
N GLY A 163 -14.31 -4.27 6.20
CA GLY A 163 -14.99 -4.75 5.01
C GLY A 163 -16.07 -3.79 4.53
N ALA A 164 -16.86 -3.22 5.45
CA ALA A 164 -17.89 -2.23 5.13
C ALA A 164 -17.28 -0.93 4.56
N LEU A 165 -16.21 -0.40 5.16
CA LEU A 165 -15.53 0.80 4.65
C LEU A 165 -14.91 0.59 3.25
N ILE A 166 -14.39 -0.60 2.98
CA ILE A 166 -13.86 -0.96 1.67
C ILE A 166 -14.99 -1.06 0.64
N GLY A 167 -16.10 -1.72 1.00
CA GLY A 167 -17.22 -1.95 0.08
C GLY A 167 -18.03 -0.69 -0.23
N LEU A 168 -18.20 0.21 0.74
CA LEU A 168 -18.97 1.45 0.57
C LEU A 168 -18.16 2.59 -0.04
N TYR A 169 -16.90 2.73 0.34
CA TYR A 169 -16.10 3.93 0.01
C TYR A 169 -14.83 3.61 -0.77
N ALA A 170 -14.69 2.39 -1.30
CA ALA A 170 -13.50 1.92 -2.02
C ALA A 170 -12.18 2.23 -1.29
N LEU A 171 -12.22 2.30 0.04
CA LEU A 171 -11.15 2.88 0.84
C LEU A 171 -9.89 2.02 0.73
N PRO A 172 -8.73 2.56 0.30
CA PRO A 172 -7.50 1.80 0.28
C PRO A 172 -7.14 1.30 1.68
N VAL A 173 -6.78 0.03 1.81
CA VAL A 173 -6.42 -0.58 3.11
C VAL A 173 -5.33 0.22 3.83
N VAL A 174 -4.37 0.77 3.09
CA VAL A 174 -3.30 1.60 3.67
C VAL A 174 -3.81 2.85 4.36
N ARG A 175 -4.93 3.44 3.90
CA ARG A 175 -5.58 4.59 4.54
C ARG A 175 -6.52 4.17 5.65
N LEU A 176 -7.23 3.06 5.44
CA LEU A 176 -8.13 2.47 6.42
C LEU A 176 -7.42 2.20 7.75
N VAL A 177 -6.21 1.64 7.72
CA VAL A 177 -5.47 1.35 8.95
C VAL A 177 -4.91 2.60 9.63
N GLU A 178 -4.80 3.72 8.91
CA GLU A 178 -4.34 5.01 9.44
C GLU A 178 -5.48 5.81 10.11
N LEU A 179 -6.73 5.36 10.01
CA LEU A 179 -7.87 6.02 10.64
C LEU A 179 -7.73 6.04 12.16
N THR A 180 -8.00 7.20 12.74
CA THR A 180 -7.98 7.46 14.18
C THR A 180 -9.40 7.75 14.68
N THR A 181 -9.64 7.52 15.96
CA THR A 181 -10.97 7.58 16.58
C THR A 181 -11.55 8.99 16.60
N ASP A 182 -10.71 10.02 16.61
CA ASP A 182 -11.10 11.44 16.52
C ASP A 182 -11.69 11.82 15.16
N ARG A 183 -11.56 10.97 14.14
CA ARG A 183 -12.16 11.20 12.83
C ARG A 183 -13.62 10.79 12.73
N PHE A 184 -14.14 10.13 13.77
CA PHE A 184 -15.54 9.75 13.86
C PHE A 184 -16.28 10.80 14.68
N GLU A 185 -17.36 11.35 14.12
CA GLU A 185 -18.16 12.37 14.76
C GLU A 185 -19.64 12.06 14.58
N ARG A 186 -20.44 12.40 15.59
CA ARG A 186 -21.90 12.29 15.57
C ARG A 186 -22.50 13.68 15.61
N THR A 187 -23.37 13.98 14.65
CA THR A 187 -24.00 15.29 14.50
C THR A 187 -25.51 15.08 14.39
N GLY A 188 -26.20 15.21 15.53
CA GLY A 188 -27.61 14.85 15.62
C GLY A 188 -27.80 13.35 15.39
N ASP A 189 -28.71 12.99 14.47
CA ASP A 189 -29.00 11.60 14.14
C ASP A 189 -27.96 10.98 13.18
N ASP A 190 -27.22 11.83 12.45
CA ASP A 190 -26.23 11.42 11.47
C ASP A 190 -24.85 11.19 12.08
N ALA A 191 -24.10 10.28 11.49
CA ALA A 191 -22.73 9.97 11.87
C ALA A 191 -21.79 10.11 10.67
N TYR A 192 -20.63 10.69 10.91
CA TYR A 192 -19.65 10.99 9.86
C TYR A 192 -18.31 10.38 10.21
N LEU A 193 -17.60 9.93 9.17
CA LEU A 193 -16.20 9.55 9.25
C LEU A 193 -15.38 10.47 8.33
N THR A 194 -14.39 11.15 8.87
CA THR A 194 -13.51 12.02 8.07
C THR A 194 -12.45 11.19 7.34
N ILE A 195 -12.61 11.02 6.04
CA ILE A 195 -11.61 10.37 5.18
C ILE A 195 -10.71 11.46 4.59
N GLU A 196 -9.41 11.39 4.87
CA GLU A 196 -8.44 12.46 4.59
C GLU A 196 -8.86 13.81 5.21
N ARG A 197 -9.65 14.61 4.49
CA ARG A 197 -10.13 15.94 4.89
C ARG A 197 -11.66 16.08 4.76
N ASN A 198 -12.34 15.05 4.27
CA ASN A 198 -13.74 15.14 3.88
C ASN A 198 -14.59 14.22 4.79
N PRO A 199 -15.59 14.78 5.50
CA PRO A 199 -16.53 13.97 6.26
C PRO A 199 -17.45 13.21 5.30
N VAL A 200 -17.55 11.89 5.48
CA VAL A 200 -18.49 11.05 4.72
C VAL A 200 -19.58 10.52 5.64
N LEU A 201 -20.83 10.59 5.18
CA LEU A 201 -21.99 10.08 5.91
C LEU A 201 -21.91 8.56 6.02
N LEU A 202 -22.06 8.04 7.23
CA LEU A 202 -22.06 6.60 7.51
C LEU A 202 -23.48 6.04 7.54
N PRO A 203 -23.70 4.82 6.99
CA PRO A 203 -24.91 4.07 7.30
C PRO A 203 -25.05 3.87 8.81
N PRO A 204 -26.26 3.98 9.38
CA PRO A 204 -26.47 3.90 10.83
C PRO A 204 -25.87 2.65 11.48
N LYS A 205 -25.96 1.50 10.80
CA LYS A 205 -25.34 0.25 11.29
C LYS A 205 -23.82 0.33 11.36
N LEU A 206 -23.16 0.95 10.39
CA LEU A 206 -21.71 1.10 10.41
C LEU A 206 -21.27 2.08 11.50
N ALA A 207 -22.04 3.14 11.75
CA ALA A 207 -21.80 4.07 12.85
C ALA A 207 -21.80 3.35 14.20
N LEU A 208 -22.81 2.51 14.47
CA LEU A 208 -22.90 1.71 15.69
C LEU A 208 -21.69 0.76 15.86
N LEU A 209 -21.23 0.12 14.78
CA LEU A 209 -20.05 -0.74 14.83
C LEU A 209 -18.78 0.05 15.19
N ILE A 210 -18.62 1.25 14.62
CA ILE A 210 -17.48 2.13 14.93
C ILE A 210 -17.55 2.63 16.37
N GLU A 211 -18.72 3.02 16.86
CA GLU A 211 -18.94 3.39 18.26
C GLU A 211 -18.59 2.24 19.20
N GLU A 212 -19.01 1.01 18.90
CA GLU A 212 -18.67 -0.20 19.67
C GLU A 212 -17.14 -0.44 19.68
N GLN A 213 -16.47 -0.21 18.55
CA GLN A 213 -15.02 -0.37 18.41
C GLN A 213 -14.25 0.69 19.21
N ILE A 214 -14.75 1.92 19.26
CA ILE A 214 -14.20 3.01 20.07
C ILE A 214 -14.42 2.74 21.57
N ALA A 215 -15.61 2.27 21.95
CA ALA A 215 -15.97 1.96 23.33
C ALA A 215 -15.22 0.75 23.90
N ARG A 216 -14.69 -0.14 23.04
CA ARG A 216 -13.90 -1.33 23.42
C ARG A 216 -12.43 -1.20 23.01
N PRO A 217 -11.65 -0.29 23.61
CA PRO A 217 -10.24 -0.17 23.30
C PRO A 217 -9.55 -1.51 23.57
N THR A 218 -8.85 -2.05 22.57
CA THR A 218 -8.16 -3.34 22.69
C THR A 218 -6.94 -3.18 23.62
N VAL A 219 -7.17 -3.26 24.93
CA VAL A 219 -6.10 -3.23 25.95
C VAL A 219 -5.46 -4.62 26.01
N ARG A 220 -4.56 -4.92 25.07
CA ARG A 220 -3.67 -6.10 25.16
C ARG A 220 -2.31 -5.78 25.76
N SER A 221 -2.09 -4.55 26.22
CA SER A 221 -0.88 -4.16 26.95
C SER A 221 -1.25 -3.88 28.39
N MET A 222 -0.56 -4.52 29.35
CA MET A 222 -0.66 -4.19 30.78
C MET A 222 -0.13 -2.78 31.12
N LEU A 223 0.37 -2.05 30.12
CA LEU A 223 0.78 -0.67 30.24
C LEU A 223 -0.41 0.22 29.88
N ARG A 224 -0.87 0.98 30.87
CA ARG A 224 -1.87 2.06 30.73
C ARG A 224 -1.51 2.93 29.52
N PRO A 225 -2.47 3.28 28.63
CA PRO A 225 -2.19 4.21 27.55
C PRO A 225 -1.59 5.50 28.14
N PRO A 226 -0.51 6.06 27.57
CA PRO A 226 -0.02 7.36 28.02
C PRO A 226 -1.15 8.37 27.86
N GLN A 227 -1.45 9.14 28.90
CA GLN A 227 -2.42 10.25 28.86
C GLN A 227 -1.89 11.47 28.08
N ASP A 228 -1.05 11.24 27.08
CA ASP A 228 -0.32 12.29 26.35
C ASP A 228 -1.12 12.92 25.19
N GLY A 229 -2.45 12.80 25.18
CA GLY A 229 -3.27 13.34 24.08
C GLY A 229 -2.94 12.75 22.70
N ARG A 230 -2.28 11.59 22.64
CA ARG A 230 -1.95 10.91 21.39
C ARG A 230 -3.21 10.28 20.79
N LEU A 231 -3.45 10.57 19.51
CA LEU A 231 -4.59 10.03 18.76
C LEU A 231 -4.60 8.49 18.82
N THR A 232 -5.77 7.92 19.10
CA THR A 232 -5.96 6.47 19.15
C THR A 232 -6.35 5.98 17.76
N TYR A 233 -5.68 4.95 17.25
CA TYR A 233 -6.05 4.33 15.99
C TYR A 233 -7.38 3.56 16.13
N LEU A 234 -8.27 3.71 15.15
CA LEU A 234 -9.50 2.92 15.05
C LEU A 234 -9.19 1.41 14.93
N PHE A 235 -8.07 1.09 14.28
CA PHE A 235 -7.52 -0.26 14.18
C PHE A 235 -6.12 -0.35 14.83
N PRO A 236 -6.03 -0.51 16.17
CA PRO A 236 -4.75 -0.51 16.85
C PRO A 236 -3.93 -1.77 16.57
N GLY A 237 -2.61 -1.57 16.46
CA GLY A 237 -1.59 -2.59 16.28
C GLY A 237 -0.96 -3.05 17.60
N VAL A 238 0.22 -3.65 17.51
CA VAL A 238 1.04 -4.02 18.68
C VAL A 238 2.43 -3.42 18.48
N PRO A 239 2.85 -2.46 19.32
CA PRO A 239 2.10 -1.81 20.42
C PRO A 239 0.93 -0.93 19.94
N ALA A 240 -0.05 -0.66 20.82
CA ALA A 240 -1.34 -0.04 20.47
C ALA A 240 -1.26 1.40 19.93
N HIS A 241 -0.17 2.12 20.18
CA HIS A 241 0.09 3.45 19.62
C HIS A 241 0.52 3.42 18.14
N ARG A 242 0.51 2.23 17.50
CA ARG A 242 0.76 2.07 16.07
C ARG A 242 -0.48 1.47 15.42
N PRO A 243 -0.74 1.76 14.15
CA PRO A 243 -1.84 1.12 13.44
C PRO A 243 -1.57 -0.37 13.24
N ILE A 244 -2.63 -1.16 13.07
CA ILE A 244 -2.50 -2.51 12.52
C ILE A 244 -1.83 -2.44 11.14
N THR A 245 -0.98 -3.41 10.80
CA THR A 245 -0.39 -3.42 9.45
C THR A 245 -1.45 -3.77 8.40
N ALA A 246 -1.36 -3.14 7.22
CA ALA A 246 -2.25 -3.40 6.09
C ALA A 246 -2.31 -4.90 5.72
N GLN A 247 -1.17 -5.60 5.77
CA GLN A 247 -1.14 -7.05 5.51
C GLN A 247 -1.94 -7.84 6.55
N ARG A 248 -1.90 -7.44 7.83
CA ARG A 248 -2.59 -8.17 8.90
C ARG A 248 -4.09 -7.99 8.81
N ILE A 249 -4.59 -6.81 8.46
CA ILE A 249 -6.03 -6.61 8.23
C ILE A 249 -6.50 -7.35 6.97
N VAL A 250 -5.71 -7.34 5.89
CA VAL A 250 -5.99 -8.12 4.67
C VAL A 250 -6.08 -9.62 4.98
N ASN A 251 -5.13 -10.15 5.73
CA ASN A 251 -5.15 -11.56 6.13
C ASN A 251 -6.36 -11.91 7.01
N LYS A 252 -6.78 -11.00 7.90
CA LYS A 252 -8.01 -11.18 8.70
C LYS A 252 -9.25 -11.22 7.80
N LEU A 253 -9.43 -10.24 6.90
CA LEU A 253 -10.55 -10.20 5.96
C LEU A 253 -10.61 -11.49 5.12
N ARG A 254 -9.49 -11.91 4.54
CA ARG A 254 -9.39 -13.14 3.75
C ARG A 254 -9.72 -14.40 4.54
N LYS A 255 -9.29 -14.48 5.82
CA LYS A 255 -9.61 -15.62 6.69
C LYS A 255 -11.12 -15.81 6.88
N HIS A 256 -11.91 -14.74 6.77
CA HIS A 256 -13.37 -14.77 6.87
C HIS A 256 -14.08 -14.81 5.50
N GLY A 257 -13.33 -15.12 4.43
CA GLY A 257 -13.89 -15.23 3.07
C GLY A 257 -14.30 -13.87 2.48
N LEU A 258 -13.64 -12.79 2.89
CA LEU A 258 -13.89 -11.45 2.33
C LEU A 258 -12.77 -11.10 1.33
N GLU A 259 -13.16 -10.88 0.08
CA GLU A 259 -12.26 -10.41 -0.96
C GLU A 259 -11.97 -8.94 -0.79
N VAL A 260 -10.68 -8.57 -0.76
CA VAL A 260 -10.26 -7.21 -0.41
C VAL A 260 -9.98 -6.36 -1.65
N ILE A 261 -9.14 -6.86 -2.54
CA ILE A 261 -8.73 -6.11 -3.74
C ILE A 261 -9.88 -6.08 -4.74
N SER A 262 -10.49 -7.24 -5.00
CA SER A 262 -11.63 -7.38 -5.90
C SER A 262 -12.81 -6.51 -5.46
N ALA A 263 -13.23 -6.59 -4.19
CA ALA A 263 -14.32 -5.77 -3.66
C ALA A 263 -14.02 -4.27 -3.74
N ARG A 264 -12.80 -3.85 -3.41
CA ARG A 264 -12.39 -2.45 -3.53
C ARG A 264 -12.46 -1.96 -4.98
N ASN A 265 -11.98 -2.78 -5.91
CA ASN A 265 -11.95 -2.44 -7.33
C ASN A 265 -13.37 -2.35 -7.90
N THR A 266 -14.25 -3.30 -7.58
CA THR A 266 -15.67 -3.24 -7.93
C THR A 266 -16.33 -2.01 -7.32
N ALA A 267 -16.17 -1.75 -6.01
CA ALA A 267 -16.73 -0.56 -5.35
C ALA A 267 -16.25 0.76 -5.97
N MET A 268 -14.98 0.83 -6.38
CA MET A 268 -14.43 2.00 -7.07
C MET A 268 -15.06 2.16 -8.46
N LEU A 269 -15.30 1.06 -9.18
CA LEU A 269 -15.89 1.06 -10.51
C LEU A 269 -17.35 1.52 -10.48
N GLU A 270 -18.14 0.95 -9.56
CA GLU A 270 -19.53 1.37 -9.31
C GLU A 270 -19.57 2.87 -8.97
N ALA A 271 -18.70 3.32 -8.06
CA ALA A 271 -18.71 4.71 -7.63
C ALA A 271 -18.31 5.70 -8.75
N VAL A 272 -17.36 5.37 -9.64
CA VAL A 272 -17.02 6.25 -10.77
C VAL A 272 -18.07 6.25 -11.88
N ALA A 273 -19.01 5.30 -11.88
CA ALA A 273 -20.17 5.33 -12.76
C ALA A 273 -21.18 6.39 -12.31
N ASP A 274 -21.34 6.56 -10.99
CA ASP A 274 -22.33 7.47 -10.40
C ASP A 274 -21.78 8.86 -10.06
N LEU A 275 -20.48 8.99 -9.81
CA LEU A 275 -19.86 10.21 -9.27
C LEU A 275 -18.71 10.73 -10.15
N PRO A 276 -18.60 12.06 -10.34
CA PRO A 276 -17.46 12.66 -11.01
C PRO A 276 -16.12 12.34 -10.33
N PRO A 277 -15.01 12.20 -11.06
CA PRO A 277 -13.70 11.85 -10.50
C PRO A 277 -13.21 12.76 -9.37
N ILE A 278 -13.57 14.05 -9.39
CA ILE A 278 -13.20 14.99 -8.33
C ILE A 278 -13.89 14.66 -7.01
N VAL A 279 -15.19 14.31 -7.06
CA VAL A 279 -15.97 13.88 -5.89
C VAL A 279 -15.41 12.58 -5.32
N ILE A 280 -15.06 11.63 -6.20
CA ILE A 280 -14.40 10.37 -5.80
C ILE A 280 -13.04 10.61 -5.14
N SER A 281 -12.25 11.52 -5.69
CA SER A 281 -10.96 11.92 -5.11
C SER A 281 -11.13 12.42 -3.68
N ASP A 282 -12.14 13.26 -3.46
CA ASP A 282 -12.42 13.87 -2.17
C ASP A 282 -13.01 12.87 -1.18
N LEU A 283 -14.06 12.15 -1.56
CA LEU A 283 -14.76 11.20 -0.68
C LEU A 283 -13.87 10.02 -0.27
N PHE A 284 -13.07 9.47 -1.20
CA PHE A 284 -12.37 8.19 -0.96
C PHE A 284 -10.88 8.37 -0.65
N GLY A 285 -10.40 9.61 -0.59
CA GLY A 285 -9.01 9.93 -0.26
C GLY A 285 -7.99 9.41 -1.28
N VAL A 286 -8.41 9.22 -2.54
CA VAL A 286 -7.52 8.89 -3.66
C VAL A 286 -7.05 10.16 -4.36
N SER A 287 -5.96 10.11 -5.13
CA SER A 287 -5.53 11.29 -5.88
C SER A 287 -6.46 11.57 -7.06
N ALA A 288 -6.63 12.84 -7.44
CA ALA A 288 -7.43 13.21 -8.61
C ALA A 288 -6.97 12.47 -9.88
N SER A 289 -5.67 12.31 -10.08
CA SER A 289 -5.12 11.54 -11.21
C SER A 289 -5.48 10.05 -11.16
N SER A 290 -5.60 9.47 -9.96
CA SER A 290 -6.05 8.09 -9.76
C SER A 290 -7.54 7.97 -10.06
N ALA A 291 -8.38 8.90 -9.58
CA ALA A 291 -9.81 8.90 -9.87
C ALA A 291 -10.10 9.04 -11.38
N HIS A 292 -9.40 9.96 -12.07
CA HIS A 292 -9.52 10.11 -13.53
C HIS A 292 -9.09 8.85 -14.29
N ARG A 293 -8.08 8.13 -13.78
CA ARG A 293 -7.65 6.86 -14.39
C ARG A 293 -8.72 5.78 -14.24
N TRP A 294 -9.39 5.72 -13.09
CA TRP A 294 -10.52 4.80 -12.87
C TRP A 294 -11.72 5.14 -13.75
N ALA A 295 -12.05 6.43 -13.91
CA ALA A 295 -13.13 6.83 -14.82
C ALA A 295 -12.82 6.50 -16.29
N ARG A 296 -11.58 6.74 -16.75
CA ARG A 296 -11.16 6.29 -18.09
C ARG A 296 -11.23 4.78 -18.22
N PHE A 297 -10.77 4.04 -17.22
CA PHE A 297 -10.87 2.59 -17.21
C PHE A 297 -12.33 2.10 -17.31
N ALA A 298 -13.26 2.73 -16.59
CA ALA A 298 -14.68 2.40 -16.66
C ALA A 298 -15.27 2.63 -18.07
N GLN A 299 -14.82 3.68 -18.76
CA GLN A 299 -15.22 3.99 -20.14
C GLN A 299 -14.59 3.05 -21.18
N ASP A 300 -13.29 2.80 -21.06
CA ASP A 300 -12.50 2.09 -22.07
C ASP A 300 -12.55 0.56 -21.92
N SER A 301 -12.81 0.05 -20.71
CA SER A 301 -12.63 -1.36 -20.34
C SER A 301 -13.88 -1.98 -19.70
N TRP A 302 -15.08 -1.43 -19.97
CA TRP A 302 -16.35 -2.01 -19.50
C TRP A 302 -16.52 -3.47 -19.93
N THR A 303 -16.07 -3.83 -21.13
CA THR A 303 -16.08 -5.21 -21.64
C THR A 303 -15.13 -6.13 -20.89
N ASP A 304 -13.94 -5.65 -20.50
CA ASP A 304 -12.96 -6.42 -19.73
C ASP A 304 -13.46 -6.65 -18.28
N TYR A 305 -14.16 -5.66 -17.71
CA TYR A 305 -14.86 -5.81 -16.43
C TYR A 305 -15.92 -6.91 -16.50
N LEU A 306 -16.82 -6.85 -17.49
CA LEU A 306 -17.86 -7.87 -17.67
C LEU A 306 -17.25 -9.27 -17.86
N ALA A 307 -16.16 -9.39 -18.63
CA ALA A 307 -15.46 -10.65 -18.81
C ALA A 307 -14.81 -11.18 -17.51
N ALA A 308 -14.20 -10.30 -16.71
CA ALA A 308 -13.61 -10.66 -15.41
C ALA A 308 -14.68 -11.09 -14.39
N VAL A 309 -15.83 -10.41 -14.39
CA VAL A 309 -17.00 -10.75 -13.57
C VAL A 309 -17.54 -12.14 -13.97
N GLN A 310 -17.75 -12.40 -15.27
CA GLN A 310 -18.23 -13.69 -15.77
C GLN A 310 -17.28 -14.85 -15.45
N ALA A 311 -15.96 -14.63 -15.51
CA ALA A 311 -14.97 -15.63 -15.14
C ALA A 311 -15.01 -16.01 -13.64
N THR A 312 -15.58 -15.14 -12.81
CA THR A 312 -15.70 -15.36 -11.36
C THR A 312 -17.00 -16.12 -11.03
N ASP A 313 -18.11 -15.83 -11.73
CA ASP A 313 -19.38 -16.57 -11.58
C ASP A 313 -19.27 -18.05 -11.95
N VAL A 314 -18.42 -18.41 -12.93
CA VAL A 314 -18.21 -19.82 -13.35
C VAL A 314 -17.44 -20.64 -12.31
N ARG A 315 -16.83 -19.99 -11.30
CA ARG A 315 -16.07 -20.66 -10.22
C ARG A 315 -16.84 -20.74 -8.89
N GLY A 316 -18.04 -20.17 -8.82
CA GLY A 316 -18.92 -20.18 -7.65
C GLY A 316 -19.76 -21.44 -7.53
#